data_AF-A0A4R1MKN2-F1
#
_entry.id   AF-A0A4R1MKN2-F1
#
_cell.length_a   1.000
_cell.length_b   1.000
_cell.length_c   1.000
_cell.angle_alpha   90.00
_cell.angle_beta   90.00
_cell.angle_gamma   90.00
#
_symmetry.space_group_name_H-M   'P 1'
#
loop_
_entity.id
_entity.type
_entity.pdbx_description
1 polymer ?
#
loop_
_entity_poly.entity_id
_entity_poly.type
_entity_poly.pdbx_seq_one_letter_code
_entity_poly.pdbx_strand_id
1 'polypeptide(L)'
;MIEEKDVDKKVKLYELIEKGYQENEKAVKIPQGKDILIKYCHSYYNGQGIKQIDQEIFDRFFLYYLPKIRLNLSKDKVRHMLKDIANVLELIEKNYPCNLTQMYKNSYKSYADDTLRIIDLRKQLMKNTNTPIISWDPLIIDFAYYTQNNKTKKWIPRKEIYEQGYYELIDRFANEYFIFKKPYAPSGVKIRLEKDTAKLLKQNDVLHMRIKRKTFTTTWEIIELKGCYLSQVDKYIKNTNG
;
A
#
# COMPACT_ATOMS: atom_id res chain seq x y z
N MET A 1 -37.52 -29.86 -14.53
CA MET A 1 -36.91 -28.98 -13.51
C MET A 1 -35.54 -29.54 -13.21
N ILE A 2 -34.52 -29.00 -13.86
CA ILE A 2 -33.13 -29.40 -13.63
C ILE A 2 -32.64 -28.62 -12.41
N GLU A 3 -31.99 -29.33 -11.49
CA GLU A 3 -31.53 -28.84 -10.20
C GLU A 3 -30.55 -27.67 -10.33
N GLU A 4 -31.04 -26.47 -10.04
CA GLU A 4 -30.26 -25.23 -10.00
C GLU A 4 -29.49 -25.05 -8.67
N LYS A 5 -29.15 -26.14 -7.95
CA LYS A 5 -28.87 -26.05 -6.51
C LYS A 5 -27.46 -26.33 -5.99
N ASP A 6 -26.46 -26.72 -6.79
CA ASP A 6 -25.14 -27.05 -6.19
C ASP A 6 -23.86 -26.60 -6.93
N VAL A 7 -23.97 -25.93 -8.08
CA VAL A 7 -22.76 -25.47 -8.81
C VAL A 7 -22.17 -24.18 -8.21
N ASP A 8 -22.99 -23.36 -7.56
CA ASP A 8 -22.63 -22.00 -7.11
C ASP A 8 -21.82 -21.93 -5.81
N LYS A 9 -21.63 -23.05 -5.09
CA LYS A 9 -20.94 -23.06 -3.78
C LYS A 9 -19.44 -23.39 -3.85
N LYS A 10 -18.90 -23.80 -5.01
CA LYS A 10 -17.53 -24.33 -5.08
C LYS A 10 -16.48 -23.43 -5.70
N VAL A 11 -16.87 -22.42 -6.47
CA VAL A 11 -15.89 -21.61 -7.20
C VAL A 11 -15.30 -20.54 -6.28
N LYS A 12 -14.02 -20.68 -5.97
CA LYS A 12 -13.32 -19.71 -5.11
C LYS A 12 -12.92 -18.49 -5.91
N LEU A 13 -12.91 -17.32 -5.27
CA LEU A 13 -12.61 -16.06 -5.94
C LEU A 13 -11.25 -16.07 -6.68
N TYR A 14 -10.20 -16.59 -6.05
CA TYR A 14 -8.86 -16.56 -6.65
C TYR A 14 -8.79 -17.44 -7.92
N GLU A 15 -9.54 -18.54 -7.97
CA GLU A 15 -9.59 -19.45 -9.13
C GLU A 15 -10.24 -18.76 -10.33
N LEU A 16 -11.25 -17.92 -10.09
CA LEU A 16 -11.88 -17.10 -11.14
C LEU A 16 -10.97 -16.00 -11.64
N ILE A 17 -10.28 -15.33 -10.73
CA ILE A 17 -9.31 -14.30 -11.10
C ILE A 17 -8.23 -14.94 -11.96
N GLU A 18 -7.69 -16.09 -11.54
CA GLU A 18 -6.70 -16.82 -12.31
C GLU A 18 -7.19 -17.19 -13.70
N LYS A 19 -8.40 -17.76 -13.81
CA LYS A 19 -9.03 -18.10 -15.09
C LYS A 19 -9.23 -16.86 -15.97
N GLY A 20 -9.74 -15.76 -15.43
CA GLY A 20 -9.94 -14.52 -16.18
C GLY A 20 -8.62 -13.93 -16.71
N TYR A 21 -7.52 -14.07 -15.96
CA TYR A 21 -6.20 -13.68 -16.44
C TYR A 21 -5.65 -14.62 -17.54
N GLN A 22 -5.91 -15.92 -17.45
CA GLN A 22 -5.53 -16.89 -18.50
C GLN A 22 -6.27 -16.60 -19.81
N GLU A 23 -7.57 -16.30 -19.73
CA GLU A 23 -8.40 -15.97 -20.89
C GLU A 23 -8.02 -14.62 -21.54
N ASN A 24 -7.38 -13.73 -20.78
CA ASN A 24 -7.02 -12.37 -21.23
C ASN A 24 -5.51 -12.11 -21.33
N GLU A 25 -4.69 -13.15 -21.33
CA GLU A 25 -3.23 -13.04 -21.20
C GLU A 25 -2.60 -12.09 -22.24
N LYS A 26 -3.12 -12.08 -23.47
CA LYS A 26 -2.63 -11.23 -24.56
C LYS A 26 -2.96 -9.73 -24.41
N ALA A 27 -3.97 -9.37 -23.62
CA ALA A 27 -4.37 -7.97 -23.43
C ALA A 27 -3.78 -7.33 -22.17
N VAL A 28 -3.28 -8.16 -21.24
CA VAL A 28 -2.69 -7.70 -19.98
C VAL A 28 -1.30 -7.11 -20.26
N LYS A 29 -1.13 -5.82 -19.97
CA LYS A 29 0.13 -5.11 -20.20
C LYS A 29 1.08 -5.23 -19.02
N ILE A 30 0.53 -5.35 -17.80
CA ILE A 30 1.30 -5.47 -16.55
C ILE A 30 0.92 -6.78 -15.85
N PRO A 31 1.61 -7.90 -16.16
CA PRO A 31 1.30 -9.22 -15.60
C PRO A 31 1.35 -9.28 -14.07
N GLN A 32 2.15 -8.40 -13.45
CA GLN A 32 2.26 -8.29 -11.97
C GLN A 32 0.90 -8.03 -11.28
N GLY A 33 -0.08 -7.44 -11.99
CA GLY A 33 -1.43 -7.24 -11.47
C GLY A 33 -2.12 -8.55 -11.09
N LYS A 34 -1.90 -9.61 -11.87
CA LYS A 34 -2.38 -10.97 -11.58
C LYS A 34 -1.85 -11.44 -10.24
N ASP A 35 -0.53 -11.45 -10.08
CA ASP A 35 0.13 -11.98 -8.88
C ASP A 35 -0.28 -11.21 -7.63
N ILE A 36 -0.39 -9.89 -7.73
CA ILE A 36 -0.81 -9.02 -6.63
C ILE A 36 -2.24 -9.35 -6.18
N LEU A 37 -3.17 -9.44 -7.14
CA LEU A 37 -4.57 -9.67 -6.83
C LEU A 37 -4.81 -11.10 -6.34
N ILE A 38 -4.17 -12.10 -6.95
CA ILE A 38 -4.25 -13.50 -6.49
C ILE A 38 -3.69 -13.66 -5.08
N LYS A 39 -2.49 -13.11 -4.81
CA LYS A 39 -1.90 -13.14 -3.46
C LYS A 39 -2.78 -12.44 -2.43
N TYR A 40 -3.40 -11.33 -2.81
CA TYR A 40 -4.36 -10.64 -1.96
C TYR A 40 -5.55 -11.52 -1.60
N CYS A 41 -6.21 -12.10 -2.60
CA CYS A 41 -7.35 -12.99 -2.40
C CYS A 41 -6.98 -14.22 -1.56
N HIS A 42 -5.81 -14.82 -1.78
CA HIS A 42 -5.31 -15.90 -0.92
C HIS A 42 -5.02 -15.46 0.51
N SER A 43 -4.53 -14.24 0.73
CA SER A 43 -4.14 -13.80 2.07
C SER A 43 -5.34 -13.45 2.95
N TYR A 44 -6.44 -12.95 2.36
CA TYR A 44 -7.55 -12.38 3.13
C TYR A 44 -8.92 -13.03 2.86
N TYR A 45 -9.07 -13.76 1.75
CA TYR A 45 -10.34 -14.30 1.27
C TYR A 45 -10.20 -15.78 0.88
N ASN A 46 -9.22 -16.49 1.48
CA ASN A 46 -9.02 -17.90 1.18
C ASN A 46 -10.26 -18.72 1.55
N GLY A 47 -10.73 -19.54 0.62
CA GLY A 47 -11.91 -20.37 0.82
C GLY A 47 -13.25 -19.64 0.78
N GLN A 48 -13.27 -18.31 0.60
CA GLN A 48 -14.52 -17.58 0.40
C GLN A 48 -15.04 -17.76 -1.04
N GLY A 49 -16.33 -18.08 -1.14
CA GLY A 49 -17.04 -18.12 -2.40
C GLY A 49 -17.46 -16.73 -2.85
N ILE A 50 -17.71 -16.57 -4.15
CA ILE A 50 -18.09 -15.28 -4.76
C ILE A 50 -19.25 -14.59 -4.03
N LYS A 51 -20.28 -15.34 -3.64
CA LYS A 51 -21.49 -14.80 -2.99
C LYS A 51 -21.24 -14.26 -1.58
N GLN A 52 -20.12 -14.60 -0.96
CA GLN A 52 -19.74 -14.14 0.38
C GLN A 52 -18.95 -12.83 0.34
N ILE A 53 -18.61 -12.36 -0.85
CA ILE A 53 -17.78 -11.18 -1.06
C ILE A 53 -18.66 -9.96 -1.28
N ASP A 54 -18.33 -8.89 -0.58
CA ASP A 54 -18.95 -7.58 -0.71
C ASP A 54 -17.92 -6.53 -1.18
N GLN A 55 -18.32 -5.26 -1.21
CA GLN A 55 -17.45 -4.16 -1.62
C GLN A 55 -16.19 -4.01 -0.73
N GLU A 56 -16.19 -4.53 0.50
CA GLU A 56 -15.04 -4.41 1.42
C GLU A 56 -13.78 -5.04 0.84
N ILE A 57 -13.91 -6.04 -0.05
CA ILE A 57 -12.76 -6.67 -0.71
C ILE A 57 -11.90 -5.66 -1.46
N PHE A 58 -12.51 -4.74 -2.21
CA PHE A 58 -11.75 -3.79 -3.00
C PHE A 58 -11.39 -2.56 -2.18
N ASP A 59 -12.22 -2.16 -1.21
CA ASP A 59 -11.86 -1.11 -0.26
C ASP A 59 -10.59 -1.49 0.52
N ARG A 60 -10.51 -2.72 1.06
CA ARG A 60 -9.31 -3.22 1.74
C ARG A 60 -8.12 -3.37 0.78
N PHE A 61 -8.37 -3.74 -0.47
CA PHE A 61 -7.32 -3.81 -1.49
C PHE A 61 -6.65 -2.45 -1.70
N PHE A 62 -7.43 -1.39 -1.95
CA PHE A 62 -6.94 -0.03 -2.18
C PHE A 62 -6.39 0.63 -0.92
N LEU A 63 -7.08 0.51 0.21
CA LEU A 63 -6.75 1.25 1.43
C LEU A 63 -5.61 0.63 2.22
N TYR A 64 -5.43 -0.69 2.15
CA TYR A 64 -4.48 -1.41 3.00
C TYR A 64 -3.48 -2.25 2.23
N TYR A 65 -3.94 -3.16 1.37
CA TYR A 65 -3.04 -4.15 0.76
C TYR A 65 -2.08 -3.52 -0.26
N LEU A 66 -2.62 -2.77 -1.21
CA LEU A 66 -1.84 -2.18 -2.31
C LEU A 66 -0.80 -1.17 -1.80
N PRO A 67 -1.09 -0.28 -0.83
CA PRO A 67 -0.07 0.59 -0.23
C PRO A 67 0.99 -0.15 0.59
N LYS A 68 0.63 -1.29 1.21
CA LYS A 68 1.54 -2.11 2.04
C LYS A 68 2.58 -2.85 1.22
N ILE A 69 2.22 -3.37 0.04
CA ILE A 69 3.17 -4.12 -0.79
C ILE A 69 4.23 -3.21 -1.42
N ARG A 70 5.46 -3.72 -1.55
CA ARG A 70 6.57 -2.99 -2.17
C ARG A 70 6.43 -3.09 -3.69
N LEU A 71 5.84 -2.07 -4.30
CA LEU A 71 5.67 -2.00 -5.75
C LEU A 71 6.86 -1.32 -6.42
N ASN A 72 7.62 -2.13 -7.16
CA ASN A 72 8.69 -1.66 -8.06
C ASN A 72 8.11 -1.25 -9.43
N LEU A 73 7.03 -0.46 -9.42
CA LEU A 73 6.30 -0.01 -10.61
C LEU A 73 6.07 1.49 -10.57
N SER A 74 6.36 2.23 -11.64
CA SER A 74 6.02 3.66 -11.72
C SER A 74 4.52 3.91 -11.49
N LYS A 75 4.16 5.14 -11.13
CA LYS A 75 2.74 5.53 -10.92
C LYS A 75 1.87 5.19 -12.13
N ASP A 76 2.39 5.41 -13.34
CA ASP A 76 1.67 5.10 -14.58
C ASP A 76 1.53 3.59 -14.81
N LYS A 77 2.56 2.79 -14.51
CA LYS A 77 2.44 1.32 -14.57
C LYS A 77 1.45 0.78 -13.53
N VAL A 78 1.40 1.35 -12.32
CA VAL A 78 0.37 0.97 -11.33
C VAL A 78 -1.02 1.34 -11.85
N ARG A 79 -1.19 2.51 -12.47
CA ARG A 79 -2.47 2.88 -13.10
C ARG A 79 -2.87 1.91 -14.22
N HIS A 80 -1.93 1.50 -15.08
CA HIS A 80 -2.19 0.49 -16.11
C HIS A 80 -2.54 -0.87 -15.51
N MET A 81 -1.82 -1.31 -14.48
CA MET A 81 -2.12 -2.55 -13.76
C MET A 81 -3.54 -2.55 -13.17
N LEU A 82 -3.99 -1.43 -12.60
CA LEU A 82 -5.36 -1.30 -12.11
C LEU A 82 -6.40 -1.38 -13.24
N LYS A 83 -6.10 -0.83 -14.41
CA LYS A 83 -6.95 -0.99 -15.60
C LYS A 83 -7.00 -2.45 -16.08
N ASP A 84 -5.87 -3.14 -16.08
CA ASP A 84 -5.80 -4.56 -16.44
C ASP A 84 -6.65 -5.41 -15.48
N ILE A 85 -6.61 -5.12 -14.17
CA ILE A 85 -7.49 -5.74 -13.17
C ILE A 85 -8.96 -5.50 -13.54
N ALA A 86 -9.35 -4.25 -13.83
CA ALA A 86 -10.73 -3.92 -14.20
C ALA A 86 -11.20 -4.71 -15.43
N ASN A 87 -10.37 -4.80 -16.47
CA ASN A 87 -10.68 -5.55 -17.68
C ASN A 87 -10.90 -7.04 -17.40
N VAL A 88 -10.08 -7.64 -16.52
CA VAL A 88 -10.25 -9.05 -16.12
C VAL A 88 -11.55 -9.24 -15.33
N LEU A 89 -11.89 -8.34 -14.41
CA LEU A 89 -13.15 -8.43 -13.66
C LEU A 89 -14.38 -8.32 -14.57
N GLU A 90 -14.33 -7.46 -15.58
CA GLU A 90 -15.39 -7.34 -16.60
C GLU A 90 -15.57 -8.63 -17.41
N LEU A 91 -14.49 -9.36 -17.70
CA LEU A 91 -14.59 -10.66 -18.37
C LEU A 91 -15.20 -11.73 -17.46
N ILE A 92 -14.84 -11.74 -16.17
CA ILE A 92 -15.41 -12.66 -15.20
C ILE A 92 -16.91 -12.42 -15.06
N GLU A 93 -17.37 -11.17 -14.95
CA GLU A 93 -18.79 -10.84 -14.82
C GLU A 93 -19.62 -11.25 -16.04
N LYS A 94 -19.05 -11.27 -17.25
CA LYS A 94 -19.75 -11.80 -18.44
C LYS A 94 -20.03 -13.29 -18.36
N ASN A 95 -19.17 -14.04 -17.66
CA ASN A 95 -19.20 -15.49 -17.61
C ASN A 95 -19.78 -16.04 -16.30
N TYR A 96 -19.92 -15.20 -15.27
CA TYR A 96 -20.33 -15.60 -13.92
C TYR A 96 -21.27 -14.55 -13.31
N PRO A 97 -22.38 -14.96 -12.65
CA PRO A 97 -23.34 -14.06 -12.03
C PRO A 97 -22.75 -13.42 -10.75
N CYS A 98 -21.90 -12.43 -10.92
CA CYS A 98 -21.18 -11.75 -9.85
C CYS A 98 -21.02 -10.27 -10.13
N ASN A 99 -21.01 -9.45 -9.07
CA ASN A 99 -20.96 -7.99 -9.20
C ASN A 99 -19.55 -7.41 -8.93
N LEU A 100 -18.50 -8.19 -9.22
CA LEU A 100 -17.12 -7.84 -8.87
C LEU A 100 -16.67 -6.56 -9.57
N THR A 101 -17.08 -6.34 -10.82
CA THR A 101 -16.74 -5.13 -11.58
C THR A 101 -17.31 -3.88 -10.93
N GLN A 102 -18.59 -3.87 -10.54
CA GLN A 102 -19.19 -2.69 -9.93
C GLN A 102 -18.56 -2.40 -8.56
N MET A 103 -18.33 -3.45 -7.76
CA MET A 103 -17.61 -3.32 -6.48
C MET A 103 -16.23 -2.69 -6.69
N TYR A 104 -15.47 -3.17 -7.68
CA TYR A 104 -14.17 -2.61 -8.03
C TYR A 104 -14.26 -1.17 -8.52
N LYS A 105 -15.21 -0.86 -9.41
CA LYS A 105 -15.42 0.50 -9.95
C LYS A 105 -15.73 1.50 -8.84
N ASN A 106 -16.55 1.10 -7.86
CA ASN A 106 -16.86 1.94 -6.69
C ASN A 106 -15.60 2.26 -5.88
N SER A 107 -14.80 1.25 -5.51
CA SER A 107 -13.56 1.45 -4.76
C SER A 107 -12.50 2.19 -5.57
N TYR A 108 -12.38 1.91 -6.87
CA TYR A 108 -11.46 2.59 -7.78
C TYR A 108 -11.78 4.09 -7.86
N LYS A 109 -13.06 4.44 -8.09
CA LYS A 109 -13.50 5.84 -8.14
C LYS A 109 -13.24 6.58 -6.83
N SER A 110 -13.42 5.90 -5.70
CA SER A 110 -13.23 6.49 -4.38
C SER A 110 -11.75 6.64 -3.99
N TYR A 111 -10.89 5.69 -4.38
CA TYR A 111 -9.56 5.57 -3.75
C TYR A 111 -8.38 5.50 -4.71
N ALA A 112 -8.56 5.27 -6.01
CA ALA A 112 -7.43 4.97 -6.91
C ALA A 112 -6.40 6.11 -6.97
N ASP A 113 -6.84 7.34 -7.18
CA ASP A 113 -5.92 8.49 -7.29
C ASP A 113 -5.14 8.75 -6.00
N ASP A 114 -5.82 8.65 -4.86
CA ASP A 114 -5.19 8.81 -3.55
C ASP A 114 -4.27 7.64 -3.20
N THR A 115 -4.62 6.42 -3.61
CA THR A 115 -3.75 5.24 -3.47
C THR A 115 -2.48 5.40 -4.31
N LEU A 116 -2.61 5.85 -5.56
CA LEU A 116 -1.47 6.14 -6.43
C LEU A 116 -0.57 7.22 -5.85
N ARG A 117 -1.16 8.28 -5.26
CA ARG A 117 -0.43 9.32 -4.52
C ARG A 117 0.32 8.74 -3.32
N ILE A 118 -0.32 7.89 -2.52
CA ILE A 118 0.30 7.25 -1.34
C ILE A 118 1.46 6.34 -1.73
N ILE A 119 1.34 5.59 -2.82
CA ILE A 119 2.43 4.74 -3.34
C ILE A 119 3.62 5.61 -3.76
N ASP A 120 3.37 6.75 -4.42
CA ASP A 120 4.42 7.69 -4.80
C ASP A 120 5.06 8.37 -3.57
N LEU A 121 4.24 8.81 -2.61
CA LEU A 121 4.69 9.37 -1.34
C LEU A 121 5.63 8.39 -0.61
N ARG A 122 5.24 7.12 -0.52
CA ARG A 122 6.07 6.07 0.09
C ARG A 122 7.43 6.00 -0.57
N LYS A 123 7.50 6.03 -1.90
CA LYS A 123 8.78 5.97 -2.63
C LYS A 123 9.65 7.19 -2.37
N GLN A 124 9.06 8.38 -2.34
CA GLN A 124 9.80 9.61 -2.03
C GLN A 124 10.32 9.60 -0.59
N LEU A 125 9.49 9.20 0.38
CA LEU A 125 9.94 9.03 1.76
C LEU A 125 11.04 7.97 1.88
N MET A 126 10.96 6.86 1.13
CA MET A 126 12.00 5.82 1.16
C MET A 126 13.34 6.31 0.62
N LYS A 127 13.37 7.20 -0.38
CA LYS A 127 14.62 7.84 -0.83
C LYS A 127 15.29 8.65 0.28
N ASN A 128 14.50 9.20 1.19
CA ASN A 128 14.97 10.06 2.28
C ASN A 128 15.33 9.24 3.54
N THR A 129 15.03 7.95 3.55
CA THR A 129 15.58 6.99 4.51
C THR A 129 16.90 6.42 3.96
N ASN A 130 17.72 5.78 4.80
CA ASN A 130 18.98 5.11 4.45
C ASN A 130 18.82 3.89 3.50
N THR A 131 17.94 3.98 2.52
CA THR A 131 17.59 2.94 1.58
C THR A 131 18.41 3.13 0.30
N PRO A 132 19.18 2.12 -0.15
CA PRO A 132 20.09 2.24 -1.29
C PRO A 132 19.38 2.18 -2.65
N ILE A 133 18.20 2.80 -2.83
CA ILE A 133 17.42 2.65 -4.07
C ILE A 133 17.55 3.92 -4.93
N ILE A 134 18.14 3.76 -6.11
CA ILE A 134 18.33 4.82 -7.12
C ILE A 134 17.05 4.97 -7.95
N SER A 135 16.52 3.84 -8.46
CA SER A 135 15.31 3.81 -9.28
C SER A 135 14.39 2.68 -8.82
N TRP A 136 13.09 2.90 -8.95
CA TRP A 136 12.06 1.90 -8.62
C TRP A 136 11.54 1.15 -9.85
N ASP A 137 11.80 1.65 -11.05
CA ASP A 137 11.31 1.07 -12.30
C ASP A 137 12.26 1.44 -13.47
N PRO A 138 13.20 0.55 -13.86
CA PRO A 138 13.52 -0.72 -13.19
C PRO A 138 14.10 -0.49 -11.78
N LEU A 139 14.01 -1.50 -10.90
CA LEU A 139 14.62 -1.42 -9.58
C LEU A 139 16.15 -1.38 -9.73
N ILE A 140 16.77 -0.26 -9.36
CA ILE A 140 18.22 -0.06 -9.37
C ILE A 140 18.67 0.23 -7.93
N ILE A 141 19.60 -0.59 -7.43
CA ILE A 141 20.13 -0.51 -6.07
C ILE A 141 21.59 -0.03 -6.12
N ASP A 142 21.92 0.98 -5.32
CA ASP A 142 23.29 1.41 -5.08
C ASP A 142 23.99 0.50 -4.06
N PHE A 143 24.71 -0.50 -4.57
CA PHE A 143 25.49 -1.40 -3.72
C PHE A 143 26.64 -0.70 -2.99
N ALA A 144 27.27 0.30 -3.59
CA ALA A 144 28.38 1.01 -2.96
C ALA A 144 27.88 1.78 -1.73
N TYR A 145 26.78 2.50 -1.87
CA TYR A 145 26.09 3.17 -0.77
C TYR A 145 25.64 2.16 0.30
N TYR A 146 25.03 1.03 -0.09
CA TYR A 146 24.63 -0.02 0.85
C TYR A 146 25.80 -0.54 1.68
N THR A 147 26.92 -0.88 1.03
CA THR A 147 28.12 -1.40 1.70
C THR A 147 28.76 -0.36 2.61
N GLN A 148 28.87 0.90 2.16
CA GLN A 148 29.39 1.99 2.99
C GLN A 148 28.51 2.24 4.22
N ASN A 149 27.20 2.32 4.04
CA ASN A 149 26.25 2.61 5.11
C ASN A 149 26.15 1.48 6.15
N ASN A 150 26.44 0.23 5.77
CA ASN A 150 26.57 -0.87 6.72
C ASN A 150 27.93 -0.89 7.44
N LYS A 151 29.02 -0.44 6.79
CA LYS A 151 30.34 -0.33 7.42
C LYS A 151 30.44 0.80 8.44
N THR A 152 29.68 1.88 8.26
CA THR A 152 29.64 3.05 9.18
C THR A 152 28.71 2.87 10.38
N LYS A 153 27.89 1.82 10.43
CA LYS A 153 27.12 1.42 11.63
C LYS A 153 28.01 0.83 12.74
N LYS A 154 29.18 1.43 12.99
CA LYS A 154 29.91 1.19 14.23
C LYS A 154 29.02 1.68 15.36
N TRP A 155 28.61 0.76 16.23
CA TRP A 155 27.75 0.99 17.36
C TRP A 155 28.40 2.04 18.28
N ILE A 156 27.92 3.28 18.22
CA ILE A 156 28.25 4.31 19.19
C ILE A 156 27.12 4.27 20.22
N PRO A 157 27.38 3.97 21.51
CA PRO A 157 26.36 3.95 22.53
C PRO A 157 25.98 5.40 22.90
N ARG A 158 25.19 6.06 22.06
CA ARG A 158 24.45 7.25 22.46
C ARG A 158 23.07 6.78 22.93
N LYS A 159 22.55 7.40 24.00
CA LYS A 159 21.15 7.26 24.44
C LYS A 159 20.22 7.84 23.37
N GLU A 160 20.08 7.13 22.27
CA GLU A 160 19.18 7.48 21.18
C GLU A 160 17.78 7.00 21.53
N ILE A 161 16.82 7.92 21.51
CA ILE A 161 15.41 7.59 21.75
C ILE A 161 14.83 7.17 20.41
N TYR A 162 14.40 5.91 20.36
CA TYR A 162 13.73 5.32 19.21
C TYR A 162 12.26 5.13 19.51
N GLU A 163 11.43 5.37 18.50
CA GLU A 163 10.04 5.00 18.54
C GLU A 163 9.62 4.32 17.24
N GLN A 164 8.61 3.46 17.33
CA GLN A 164 7.95 2.84 16.19
C GLN A 164 6.45 2.88 16.38
N GLY A 165 5.69 2.95 15.28
CA GLY A 165 4.24 2.81 15.29
C GLY A 165 3.58 3.38 14.04
N TYR A 166 2.26 3.49 14.12
CA TYR A 166 1.44 4.24 13.17
C TYR A 166 1.30 5.68 13.65
N TYR A 167 1.50 6.60 12.72
CA TYR A 167 1.58 8.03 12.98
C TYR A 167 0.71 8.76 11.95
N GLU A 168 -0.30 9.47 12.44
CA GLU A 168 -1.22 10.25 11.61
C GLU A 168 -0.72 11.69 11.47
N LEU A 169 -0.76 12.25 10.26
CA LEU A 169 -0.43 13.65 10.05
C LEU A 169 -1.54 14.55 10.61
N ILE A 170 -1.20 15.35 11.61
CA ILE A 170 -2.16 16.25 12.27
C ILE A 170 -1.97 17.72 11.93
N ASP A 171 -0.77 18.15 11.51
CA ASP A 171 -0.53 19.55 11.17
C ASP A 171 0.73 19.75 10.30
N ARG A 172 0.80 20.91 9.64
CA ARG A 172 1.94 21.38 8.84
C ARG A 172 2.37 22.78 9.28
N PHE A 173 3.67 22.97 9.50
CA PHE A 173 4.27 24.24 9.89
C PHE A 173 5.40 24.63 8.93
N ALA A 174 5.43 25.91 8.52
CA ALA A 174 6.50 26.51 7.73
C ALA A 174 6.91 25.71 6.48
N ASN A 175 5.94 25.08 5.79
CA ASN A 175 6.07 24.29 4.55
C ASN A 175 6.99 23.05 4.58
N GLU A 176 7.86 22.89 5.58
CA GLU A 176 8.82 21.79 5.65
C GLU A 176 8.68 20.94 6.92
N TYR A 177 7.95 21.41 7.93
CA TYR A 177 7.75 20.69 9.18
C TYR A 177 6.34 20.12 9.27
N PHE A 178 6.27 18.86 9.66
CA PHE A 178 5.03 18.09 9.75
C PHE A 178 4.92 17.52 11.16
N ILE A 179 3.75 17.68 11.77
CA ILE A 179 3.46 17.13 13.09
C ILE A 179 2.66 15.85 12.89
N PHE A 180 3.26 14.73 13.30
CA PHE A 180 2.60 13.44 13.29
C PHE A 180 2.23 13.02 14.71
N LYS A 181 1.10 12.35 14.89
CA LYS A 181 0.65 11.89 16.19
C LYS A 181 0.36 10.39 16.17
N LYS A 182 0.82 9.69 17.19
CA LYS A 182 0.41 8.30 17.43
C LYS A 182 -1.02 8.30 17.99
N PRO A 183 -1.83 7.28 17.66
CA PRO A 183 -3.07 7.04 18.38
C PRO A 183 -2.81 6.97 19.88
N TYR A 184 -3.60 7.70 20.67
CA TYR A 184 -3.55 7.75 22.14
C TYR A 184 -2.27 8.32 22.77
N ALA A 185 -1.31 8.83 21.98
CA ALA A 185 -0.15 9.52 22.53
C ALA A 185 -0.51 10.98 22.91
N PRO A 186 -0.01 11.50 24.04
CA PRO A 186 -0.30 12.87 24.46
C PRO A 186 0.37 13.92 23.58
N SER A 187 1.51 13.61 22.97
CA SER A 187 2.32 14.53 22.18
C SER A 187 2.53 14.05 20.74
N GLY A 188 2.69 15.01 19.83
CA GLY A 188 3.07 14.77 18.44
C GLY A 188 4.59 14.79 18.26
N VAL A 189 5.05 14.15 17.19
CA VAL A 189 6.44 14.17 16.73
C VAL A 189 6.57 15.13 15.54
N LYS A 190 7.53 16.05 15.62
CA LYS A 190 7.82 17.02 14.56
C LYS A 190 8.89 16.46 13.64
N ILE A 191 8.57 16.27 12.36
CA ILE A 191 9.48 15.74 11.34
C ILE A 191 9.66 16.78 10.24
N ARG A 192 10.90 16.99 9.80
CA ARG A 192 11.20 17.82 8.62
C ARG A 192 11.22 16.94 7.38
N LEU A 193 10.53 17.34 6.33
CA LEU A 193 10.49 16.64 5.05
C LEU A 193 10.93 17.55 3.92
N GLU A 194 11.47 16.95 2.86
CA GLU A 194 11.82 17.65 1.64
C GLU A 194 10.58 18.16 0.90
N LYS A 195 10.75 19.25 0.14
CA LYS A 195 9.66 19.98 -0.51
C LYS A 195 8.80 19.10 -1.43
N ASP A 196 9.39 18.15 -2.14
CA ASP A 196 8.63 17.31 -3.08
C ASP A 196 7.79 16.25 -2.34
N THR A 197 8.37 15.61 -1.33
CA THR A 197 7.65 14.69 -0.44
C THR A 197 6.53 15.40 0.30
N ALA A 198 6.79 16.63 0.77
CA ALA A 198 5.85 17.50 1.46
C ALA A 198 4.57 17.79 0.64
N LYS A 199 4.69 17.97 -0.68
CA LYS A 199 3.55 18.23 -1.59
C LYS A 199 2.61 17.04 -1.71
N LEU A 200 3.10 15.82 -1.51
CA LEU A 200 2.30 14.61 -1.65
C LEU A 200 1.52 14.28 -0.38
N LEU A 201 1.94 14.77 0.78
CA LEU A 201 1.24 14.52 2.05
C LEU A 201 -0.09 15.28 2.12
N LYS A 202 -1.13 14.56 2.55
CA LYS A 202 -2.44 15.13 2.89
C LYS A 202 -2.69 14.97 4.38
N GLN A 203 -3.49 15.90 4.91
CA GLN A 203 -3.98 15.84 6.29
C GLN A 203 -4.58 14.46 6.57
N ASN A 204 -4.30 13.91 7.75
CA ASN A 204 -4.73 12.59 8.22
C ASN A 204 -4.11 11.38 7.48
N ASP A 205 -3.14 11.57 6.59
CA ASP A 205 -2.36 10.44 6.07
C ASP A 205 -1.65 9.71 7.21
N VAL A 206 -1.58 8.38 7.13
CA VAL A 206 -1.00 7.52 8.18
C VAL A 206 0.30 6.90 7.69
N LEU A 207 1.37 7.11 8.47
CA LEU A 207 2.68 6.52 8.23
C LEU A 207 2.98 5.43 9.27
N HIS A 208 3.31 4.23 8.81
CA HIS A 208 3.91 3.20 9.66
C HIS A 208 5.42 3.34 9.57
N MET A 209 6.03 3.92 10.61
CA MET A 209 7.45 4.28 10.59
C MET A 209 8.15 3.99 11.91
N ARG A 210 9.48 3.85 11.81
CA ARG A 210 10.42 3.91 12.93
C ARG A 210 11.19 5.22 12.86
N ILE A 211 11.22 5.94 13.96
CA ILE A 211 11.81 7.27 14.08
C ILE A 211 12.86 7.30 15.19
N LYS A 212 13.84 8.19 15.06
CA LYS A 212 14.79 8.57 16.13
C LYS A 212 14.67 10.05 16.43
N ARG A 213 14.85 10.42 17.69
CA ARG A 213 14.99 11.82 18.07
C ARG A 213 16.38 12.32 17.65
N LYS A 214 16.44 13.45 16.92
CA LYS A 214 17.72 14.09 16.59
C LYS A 214 18.34 14.69 17.84
N THR A 215 19.64 14.43 18.05
CA THR A 215 20.40 15.03 19.16
C THR A 215 20.34 16.56 19.06
N PHE A 216 20.17 17.25 20.19
CA PHE A 216 20.10 18.72 20.30
C PHE A 216 18.92 19.41 19.59
N THR A 217 17.89 18.67 19.12
CA THR A 217 16.68 19.30 18.57
C THR A 217 15.40 18.64 19.11
N THR A 218 14.26 19.31 18.91
CA THR A 218 12.92 18.74 19.17
C THR A 218 12.38 17.93 17.98
N THR A 219 13.18 17.79 16.92
CA THR A 219 12.77 17.11 15.69
C THR A 219 13.11 15.63 15.69
N TRP A 220 12.32 14.88 14.95
CA TRP A 220 12.47 13.45 14.74
C TRP A 220 12.87 13.18 13.29
N GLU A 221 13.57 12.06 13.09
CA GLU A 221 14.03 11.59 11.78
C GLU A 221 13.42 10.22 11.49
N ILE A 222 12.90 10.03 10.29
CA ILE A 222 12.41 8.74 9.80
C ILE A 222 13.63 7.89 9.45
N ILE A 223 13.77 6.75 10.13
CA ILE A 223 14.87 5.81 9.88
C ILE A 223 14.40 4.68 8.98
N GLU A 224 13.16 4.26 9.18
CA GLU A 224 12.53 3.17 8.45
C GLU A 224 11.07 3.50 8.19
N LEU A 225 10.64 3.27 6.95
CA LEU A 225 9.25 3.37 6.55
C LEU A 225 8.72 1.99 6.17
N LYS A 226 7.74 1.50 6.93
CA LYS A 226 7.10 0.20 6.71
C LYS A 226 5.90 0.30 5.76
N GLY A 227 5.17 1.42 5.82
CA GLY A 227 4.05 1.69 4.91
C GLY A 227 3.50 3.11 5.04
N CYS A 228 2.72 3.51 4.03
CA CYS A 228 1.97 4.75 3.97
C CYS A 228 0.53 4.40 3.61
N TYR A 229 -0.44 5.09 4.21
CA TYR A 229 -1.84 4.76 4.06
C TYR A 229 -2.72 6.02 4.12
N LEU A 230 -3.94 5.92 3.60
CA LEU A 230 -4.99 6.92 3.81
C LEU A 230 -5.60 6.77 5.21
N SER A 231 -6.26 7.80 5.72
CA SER A 231 -6.87 7.79 7.06
C SER A 231 -7.87 6.66 7.28
N GLN A 232 -8.57 6.22 6.22
CA GLN A 232 -9.56 5.14 6.29
C GLN A 232 -8.96 3.76 6.58
N VAL A 233 -7.63 3.64 6.59
CA VAL A 233 -6.91 2.38 6.85
C VAL A 233 -7.14 1.84 8.27
N ASP A 234 -7.56 2.69 9.21
CA ASP A 234 -7.75 2.32 10.61
C ASP A 234 -8.67 1.11 10.79
N LYS A 235 -9.67 0.96 9.91
CA LYS A 235 -10.58 -0.21 9.87
C LYS A 235 -9.82 -1.53 9.67
N TYR A 236 -8.67 -1.51 9.00
CA TYR A 236 -7.91 -2.70 8.61
C TYR A 236 -6.65 -2.91 9.46
N ILE A 237 -6.07 -1.86 10.05
CA ILE A 237 -4.90 -1.99 10.91
C ILE A 237 -5.28 -2.62 12.26
N LYS A 238 -6.40 -2.17 12.86
CA LYS A 238 -6.83 -2.65 14.19
C LYS A 238 -7.21 -4.13 14.19
N ASN A 239 -7.68 -4.66 13.06
CA ASN A 239 -8.06 -6.06 12.88
C ASN A 239 -6.88 -7.00 12.56
N THR A 240 -5.64 -6.50 12.47
CA THR A 240 -4.45 -7.32 12.18
C THR A 240 -3.54 -7.58 13.40
N ASN A 241 -3.93 -7.10 14.57
CA ASN A 241 -3.22 -7.33 15.84
C ASN A 241 -4.00 -8.29 16.78
N GLY A 242 -4.88 -9.14 16.22
CA GLY A 242 -5.58 -10.21 16.94
C GLY A 242 -4.92 -11.55 16.70
#